data_AF-A0A087UBE7-F1
#
_entry.id   AF-A0A087UBE7-F1
#
_cell.length_a   1.000
_cell.length_b   1.000
_cell.length_c   1.000
_cell.angle_alpha   90.00
_cell.angle_beta   90.00
_cell.angle_gamma   90.00
#
_symmetry.space_group_name_H-M   'P 1'
#
loop_
_entity.id
_entity.type
_entity.pdbx_description
1 polymer ?
#
loop_
_entity_poly.entity_id
_entity_poly.type
_entity_poly.pdbx_seq_one_letter_code
_entity_poly.pdbx_strand_id
1 'polypeptide(L)'
;MRLLIEFALSLLPFRAVTVDTPQGIPYQGKRIATEKICGVSILRAGETMEQALCDVLKDVRLGKILIQTNQDTGEPELYYLRLPKDIKDYFIILMDATVATGAAAMMAIRVLLD
;
A
#
# COMPACT_ATOMS: atom_id res chain seq x y z
N MET A 1 -5.39 -13.26 2.10
CA MET A 1 -4.95 -11.89 1.76
C MET A 1 -4.24 -11.76 0.40
N ARG A 2 -3.51 -12.79 -0.10
CA ARG A 2 -2.79 -12.69 -1.39
C ARG A 2 -3.64 -12.23 -2.59
N LEU A 3 -4.81 -12.85 -2.81
CA LEU A 3 -5.71 -12.46 -3.91
C LEU A 3 -6.14 -10.99 -3.85
N LEU A 4 -6.35 -10.46 -2.63
CA LEU A 4 -6.75 -9.07 -2.43
C LEU A 4 -5.60 -8.11 -2.79
N ILE A 5 -4.37 -8.45 -2.43
CA ILE A 5 -3.18 -7.71 -2.84
C ILE A 5 -3.00 -7.75 -4.36
N GLU A 6 -3.10 -8.93 -4.98
CA GLU A 6 -2.99 -9.06 -6.45
C GLU A 6 -4.06 -8.24 -7.17
N PHE A 7 -5.30 -8.22 -6.66
CA PHE A 7 -6.35 -7.36 -7.17
C PHE A 7 -6.03 -5.87 -6.97
N ALA A 8 -5.56 -5.46 -5.79
CA ALA A 8 -5.18 -4.07 -5.53
C ALA A 8 -4.08 -3.58 -6.49
N LEU A 9 -3.09 -4.42 -6.82
CA LEU A 9 -2.04 -4.09 -7.78
C LEU A 9 -2.57 -3.90 -9.20
N SER A 10 -3.70 -4.53 -9.55
CA SER A 10 -4.35 -4.30 -10.85
C SER A 10 -4.96 -2.90 -11.01
N LEU A 11 -5.12 -2.16 -9.92
CA LEU A 11 -5.61 -0.76 -9.92
C LEU A 11 -4.49 0.27 -10.14
N LEU A 12 -3.22 -0.15 -10.11
CA LEU A 12 -2.08 0.73 -10.38
C LEU A 12 -2.04 1.13 -11.87
N PRO A 13 -1.39 2.26 -12.21
CA PRO A 13 -1.22 2.66 -13.60
C PRO A 13 -0.31 1.67 -14.33
N PHE A 14 -0.71 1.28 -15.55
CA PHE A 14 0.07 0.43 -16.44
C PHE A 14 0.41 1.17 -17.74
N ARG A 15 1.58 0.89 -18.29
CA ARG A 15 2.00 1.31 -19.63
C ARG A 15 2.02 0.13 -20.58
N ALA A 16 1.61 0.35 -21.83
CA ALA A 16 1.74 -0.64 -22.88
C ALA A 16 3.24 -0.82 -23.24
N VAL A 17 3.69 -2.06 -23.37
CA VAL A 17 5.06 -2.40 -23.72
C VAL A 17 5.02 -3.55 -24.72
N THR A 18 5.79 -3.43 -25.80
CA THR A 18 6.02 -4.55 -26.72
C THR A 18 7.27 -5.29 -26.29
N VAL A 19 7.18 -6.62 -26.19
CA VAL A 19 8.32 -7.48 -25.84
C VAL A 19 8.52 -8.52 -26.94
N ASP A 20 9.77 -8.85 -27.22
CA ASP A 20 10.10 -9.93 -28.14
C ASP A 20 10.00 -11.27 -27.40
N THR A 21 9.16 -12.15 -27.92
CA THR A 21 9.05 -13.52 -27.38
C THR A 21 10.24 -14.37 -27.82
N PRO A 22 10.57 -15.47 -27.13
CA PRO A 22 11.62 -16.40 -27.56
C PRO A 22 11.40 -16.98 -28.97
N GLN A 23 10.16 -16.92 -29.48
CA GLN A 23 9.76 -17.36 -30.80
C GLN A 23 9.99 -16.28 -31.89
N GLY A 24 10.48 -15.10 -31.52
CA GLY A 24 10.70 -13.97 -32.44
C GLY A 24 9.44 -13.20 -32.82
N ILE A 25 8.32 -13.44 -32.12
CA ILE A 25 7.04 -12.77 -32.37
C ILE A 25 6.88 -11.63 -31.35
N PRO A 26 6.64 -10.38 -31.79
CA PRO A 26 6.40 -9.28 -30.86
C PRO A 26 5.06 -9.46 -30.15
N TYR A 27 5.05 -9.36 -28.83
CA TYR A 27 3.85 -9.42 -28.00
C TYR A 27 3.58 -8.07 -27.32
N GLN A 28 2.36 -7.56 -27.48
CA GLN A 28 1.92 -6.34 -26.80
C GLN A 28 1.38 -6.68 -25.40
N GLY A 29 2.20 -6.39 -24.38
CA GLY A 29 1.86 -6.57 -22.99
C GLY A 29 1.65 -5.25 -22.25
N LYS A 30 1.51 -5.37 -20.92
CA LYS A 30 1.43 -4.24 -19.99
C LYS A 30 2.51 -4.39 -18.93
N ARG A 31 3.13 -3.27 -18.56
CA ARG A 31 4.06 -3.16 -17.43
C ARG A 31 3.53 -2.11 -16.47
N ILE A 32 3.69 -2.31 -15.16
CA ILE A 32 3.38 -1.29 -14.16
C ILE A 32 4.18 -0.02 -14.51
N ALA A 33 3.51 1.13 -14.54
CA ALA A 33 4.12 2.41 -14.90
C ALA A 33 4.90 3.03 -13.74
N THR A 34 4.58 2.64 -12.51
CA THR A 34 5.29 3.04 -11.29
C THR A 34 6.33 1.99 -10.87
N GLU A 35 7.51 2.45 -10.47
CA GLU A 35 8.58 1.61 -9.92
C GLU A 35 8.68 1.74 -8.39
N LYS A 36 8.04 2.76 -7.79
CA LYS A 36 8.10 3.07 -6.36
C LYS A 36 6.75 2.77 -5.71
N ILE A 37 6.63 1.60 -5.08
CA ILE A 37 5.45 1.19 -4.31
C ILE A 37 5.83 1.02 -2.84
N CYS A 38 5.01 1.56 -1.94
CA CYS A 38 5.17 1.45 -0.49
C CYS A 38 3.88 0.88 0.10
N GLY A 39 3.99 -0.18 0.89
CA GLY A 39 2.90 -0.61 1.77
C GLY A 39 2.92 0.21 3.06
N VAL A 40 1.78 0.68 3.53
CA VAL A 40 1.65 1.33 4.83
C VAL A 40 0.58 0.60 5.63
N SER A 41 0.95 -0.01 6.75
CA SER A 41 0.01 -0.73 7.62
C SER A 41 -0.49 0.16 8.75
N ILE A 42 -1.80 0.13 8.96
CA ILE A 42 -2.43 0.68 10.17
C ILE A 42 -2.38 -0.41 11.24
N LEU A 43 -1.57 -0.17 12.27
CA LEU A 43 -1.40 -1.09 13.37
C LEU A 43 -2.68 -1.15 14.23
N ARG A 44 -3.07 -2.33 14.73
CA ARG A 44 -2.36 -3.62 14.64
C ARG A 44 -2.84 -4.51 13.48
N ALA A 45 -4.07 -4.33 13.04
CA ALA A 45 -4.73 -5.26 12.13
C ALA A 45 -4.12 -5.27 10.71
N GLY A 46 -3.63 -4.11 10.23
CA GLY A 46 -3.00 -3.98 8.91
C GLY A 46 -1.71 -4.78 8.75
N GLU A 47 -1.03 -5.13 9.84
CA GLU A 47 0.21 -5.93 9.80
C GLU A 47 -0.02 -7.33 9.21
N THR A 48 -1.24 -7.87 9.37
CA THR A 48 -1.63 -9.18 8.80
C THR A 48 -1.55 -9.22 7.27
N MET A 49 -1.55 -8.07 6.60
CA MET A 49 -1.46 -7.94 5.15
C MET A 49 -0.03 -7.77 4.63
N GLU A 50 0.93 -7.41 5.49
CA GLU A 50 2.31 -7.12 5.10
C GLU A 50 2.98 -8.34 4.46
N GLN A 51 2.81 -9.53 5.06
CA GLN A 51 3.39 -10.76 4.52
C GLN A 51 2.88 -11.04 3.10
N ALA A 52 1.57 -10.90 2.89
CA ALA A 52 0.98 -11.11 1.57
C ALA A 52 1.47 -10.08 0.54
N LEU A 53 1.73 -8.84 0.97
CA LEU A 53 2.30 -7.80 0.12
C LEU A 53 3.75 -8.14 -0.28
N CYS A 54 4.59 -8.52 0.68
CA CYS A 54 5.98 -8.93 0.42
C CYS A 54 6.09 -10.22 -0.41
N ASP A 55 5.10 -11.10 -0.32
CA ASP A 55 5.07 -12.32 -1.13
C ASP A 55 4.86 -12.01 -2.62
N VAL A 56 4.04 -10.99 -2.93
CA VAL A 56 3.71 -10.57 -4.30
C VAL A 56 4.72 -9.54 -4.84
N LEU A 57 5.14 -8.58 -4.03
CA LEU A 57 6.12 -7.54 -4.37
C LEU A 57 7.39 -7.71 -3.53
N LYS A 58 8.46 -8.21 -4.17
CA LYS A 58 9.71 -8.58 -3.47
C LYS A 58 10.51 -7.40 -2.93
N ASP A 59 10.43 -6.23 -3.57
CA ASP A 59 11.22 -5.04 -3.20
C ASP A 59 10.35 -3.91 -2.62
N VAL A 60 9.22 -4.26 -1.99
CA VAL A 60 8.30 -3.28 -1.42
C VAL A 60 8.85 -2.69 -0.12
N ARG A 61 8.75 -1.36 0.03
CA ARG A 61 9.02 -0.69 1.31
C ARG A 61 7.79 -0.73 2.20
N LEU A 62 7.99 -0.89 3.49
CA LEU A 62 6.91 -0.90 4.49
C LEU A 62 7.01 0.30 5.42
N GLY A 63 5.88 1.00 5.59
CA GLY A 63 5.65 1.99 6.62
C GLY A 63 4.62 1.50 7.63
N LYS A 64 4.68 2.02 8.85
CA LYS A 64 3.77 1.66 9.95
C LYS A 64 3.18 2.91 10.58
N ILE A 65 1.88 2.88 10.83
CA ILE A 65 1.13 3.94 11.51
C ILE A 65 0.32 3.30 12.63
N LEU A 66 0.46 3.78 13.87
CA LEU A 66 -0.42 3.41 14.97
C LEU A 66 -1.39 4.56 15.26
N ILE A 67 -2.67 4.29 15.07
CA ILE A 67 -3.75 5.21 15.39
C ILE A 67 -4.62 4.55 16.45
N GLN A 68 -4.92 5.29 17.49
CA GLN A 68 -5.78 4.83 18.56
C GLN A 68 -6.75 5.95 18.93
N THR A 69 -8.01 5.57 19.13
CA THR A 69 -9.02 6.50 19.60
C THR A 69 -8.79 6.80 21.07
N ASN A 70 -8.66 8.07 21.40
CA ASN A 70 -8.61 8.53 22.78
C ASN A 70 -9.97 8.26 23.45
N GLN A 71 -9.97 7.64 24.63
CA GLN A 71 -11.20 7.24 25.32
C GLN A 71 -11.95 8.42 25.92
N ASP A 72 -11.26 9.51 26.23
CA ASP A 72 -11.86 10.70 26.85
C ASP A 72 -12.48 11.63 25.81
N THR A 73 -11.81 11.82 24.66
CA THR A 73 -12.27 12.74 23.59
C THR A 73 -13.04 12.02 22.49
N GLY A 74 -12.85 10.71 22.32
CA GLY A 74 -13.38 9.95 21.20
C GLY A 74 -12.69 10.23 19.86
N GLU A 75 -11.63 11.03 19.86
CA GLU A 75 -10.91 11.41 18.64
C GLU A 75 -9.77 10.43 18.31
N PRO A 76 -9.51 10.15 17.02
CA PRO A 76 -8.37 9.33 16.60
C PRO A 76 -7.06 10.11 16.73
N GLU A 77 -6.12 9.59 17.53
CA GLU A 77 -4.80 10.19 17.73
C GLU A 77 -3.70 9.33 17.12
N LEU A 78 -2.64 9.99 16.64
CA LEU A 78 -1.44 9.34 16.11
C LEU A 78 -0.46 9.04 17.25
N TYR A 79 -0.21 7.76 17.52
CA TYR A 79 0.70 7.31 18.58
C TYR A 79 2.08 6.92 18.08
N TYR A 80 2.16 6.40 16.85
CA TYR A 80 3.42 5.96 16.27
C TYR A 80 3.40 6.15 14.76
N LEU A 81 4.53 6.64 14.23
CA LEU A 81 4.74 6.83 12.82
C LEU A 81 6.15 6.40 12.43
N ARG A 82 6.25 5.46 11.49
CA ARG A 82 7.51 5.08 10.87
C ARG A 82 7.31 4.89 9.38
N LEU A 83 7.68 5.89 8.61
CA LEU A 83 7.58 5.89 7.14
C LEU A 83 8.97 5.99 6.51
N PRO A 84 9.15 5.49 5.26
CA PRO A 84 10.33 5.80 4.46
C PRO A 84 10.48 7.31 4.25
N LYS A 85 11.72 7.82 4.27
CA LYS A 85 12.01 9.27 4.19
C LYS A 85 11.56 9.90 2.86
N ASP A 86 11.47 9.11 1.81
CA ASP A 86 11.18 9.47 0.42
C ASP A 86 9.76 9.06 -0.01
N ILE A 87 8.85 8.81 0.93
CA ILE A 87 7.49 8.30 0.66
C ILE A 87 6.66 9.19 -0.30
N LYS A 88 7.00 10.47 -0.44
CA LYS A 88 6.31 11.44 -1.32
C LYS A 88 6.30 11.02 -2.80
N ASP A 89 7.29 10.24 -3.24
CA ASP A 89 7.39 9.75 -4.61
C ASP A 89 6.74 8.38 -4.82
N TYR A 90 6.17 7.78 -3.77
CA TYR A 90 5.69 6.40 -3.78
C TYR A 90 4.18 6.32 -4.01
N PHE A 91 3.76 5.27 -4.71
CA PHE A 91 2.38 4.81 -4.65
C PHE A 91 2.17 4.06 -3.34
N ILE A 92 1.23 4.55 -2.52
CA ILE A 92 0.99 4.03 -1.18
C ILE A 92 -0.17 3.04 -1.22
N ILE A 93 0.08 1.82 -0.77
CA ILE A 93 -0.95 0.82 -0.48
C ILE A 93 -1.22 0.88 1.02
N LEU A 94 -2.27 1.62 1.40
CA LEU A 94 -2.70 1.72 2.80
C LEU A 94 -3.50 0.46 3.18
N MET A 95 -3.08 -0.23 4.24
CA MET A 95 -3.60 -1.54 4.63
C MET A 95 -4.22 -1.50 6.03
N ASP A 96 -5.48 -1.90 6.11
CA ASP A 96 -6.23 -2.12 7.35
C ASP A 96 -7.18 -3.31 7.14
N ALA A 97 -7.18 -4.27 8.05
CA ALA A 97 -7.99 -5.48 7.90
C ALA A 97 -9.47 -5.24 8.22
N THR A 98 -9.79 -4.22 9.02
CA THR A 98 -11.16 -3.92 9.44
C THR A 98 -11.42 -2.43 9.41
N VAL A 99 -12.33 -2.00 8.53
CA VAL A 99 -12.79 -0.62 8.49
C VAL A 99 -14.17 -0.55 9.12
N ALA A 100 -14.26 -0.02 10.35
CA ALA A 100 -15.53 0.16 11.05
C ALA A 100 -16.16 1.54 10.73
N THR A 101 -15.64 2.59 11.36
CA THR A 101 -16.08 3.98 11.13
C THR A 101 -15.27 4.70 10.06
N GLY A 102 -14.12 4.14 9.67
CA GLY A 102 -13.18 4.78 8.76
C GLY A 102 -12.33 5.90 9.38
N ALA A 103 -12.54 6.25 10.66
CA ALA A 103 -11.82 7.34 11.32
C ALA A 103 -10.29 7.13 11.33
N ALA A 104 -9.84 5.89 11.59
CA ALA A 104 -8.42 5.55 11.55
C ALA A 104 -7.83 5.67 10.13
N ALA A 105 -8.55 5.20 9.11
CA ALA A 105 -8.12 5.33 7.72
C ALA A 105 -8.04 6.79 7.28
N MET A 106 -9.02 7.62 7.65
CA MET A 106 -9.01 9.06 7.36
C MET A 106 -7.85 9.79 8.04
N MET A 107 -7.57 9.47 9.30
CA MET A 107 -6.43 10.02 10.02
C MET A 107 -5.11 9.57 9.38
N ALA A 108 -4.99 8.30 8.98
CA ALA A 108 -3.80 7.81 8.27
C ALA A 108 -3.60 8.55 6.93
N ILE A 109 -4.66 8.75 6.15
CA ILE A 109 -4.59 9.50 4.89
C ILE A 109 -4.15 10.95 5.15
N ARG A 110 -4.67 11.60 6.19
CA ARG A 110 -4.26 12.96 6.56
C ARG A 110 -2.77 13.03 6.89
N VAL A 111 -2.28 12.11 7.72
CA VAL A 111 -0.86 12.01 8.08
C VAL A 111 0.04 11.74 6.86
N LEU A 112 -0.46 11.06 5.83
CA LEU A 112 0.28 10.80 4.59
C LEU A 112 0.27 11.97 3.61
N LEU A 113 -0.71 12.88 3.72
CA LEU A 113 -0.82 14.08 2.89
C LEU A 113 -0.03 15.27 3.47
N ASP A 114 0.13 15.31 4.79
CA ASP A 114 0.96 16.30 5.51
C ASP A 114 2.48 16.08 5.26
#